data_AF-A0A965GD01-F1
#
_entry.id   AF-A0A965GD01-F1
#
_cell.length_a   1.000
_cell.length_b   1.000
_cell.length_c   1.000
_cell.angle_alpha   90.00
_cell.angle_beta   90.00
_cell.angle_gamma   90.00
#
_symmetry.space_group_name_H-M   'P 1'
#
loop_
_entity.id
_entity.type
_entity.pdbx_description
1 polymer ?
#
loop_
_entity_poly.entity_id
_entity_poly.type
_entity_poly.pdbx_seq_one_letter_code
_entity_poly.pdbx_strand_id
1 'polypeptide(L)'
;MSFDTQPPQLSGIGFLRWMWRQLTSMRTALVLLLLLAVASIPGSIFPQRSQNPLKVNEYYSTNPQLAKWLDSLSLFDVYSSPWFSAIYILLFISLIGCVLPRTWEHFKMARALPPITPKNLERLEEFTEIRSNSSSQEILAKAEAYLLSRRFRLRKLPDSIGAEKGFIRESGNLIFHLSLILLLIGVAFGSLGGMKADVIVSEGETFTNVATSYDSLTTGSLFSIDNLSPFSIKVEKFTAKYDLVTSAPLDYELRV
;
A
#
# COMPACT_ATOMS: atom_id res chain seq x y z
N MET A 1 31.89 -21.89 32.00
CA MET A 1 31.91 -22.31 30.58
C MET A 1 31.10 -21.31 29.79
N SER A 2 31.77 -20.37 29.13
CA SER A 2 31.16 -19.50 28.14
C SER A 2 30.97 -20.33 26.87
N PHE A 3 29.74 -20.61 26.47
CA PHE A 3 29.49 -21.16 25.15
C PHE A 3 29.69 -20.03 24.16
N ASP A 4 30.88 -19.93 23.57
CA ASP A 4 31.11 -19.14 22.37
C ASP A 4 30.29 -19.79 21.24
N THR A 5 29.03 -19.39 21.13
CA THR A 5 28.19 -19.73 19.99
C THR A 5 28.67 -18.91 18.81
N GLN A 6 29.68 -19.44 18.10
CA GLN A 6 30.09 -18.90 16.80
C GLN A 6 28.86 -18.93 15.88
N PRO A 7 28.35 -17.78 15.40
CA PRO A 7 27.22 -17.78 14.49
C PRO A 7 27.61 -18.55 13.23
N PRO A 8 26.72 -19.40 12.69
CA PRO A 8 27.03 -20.20 11.52
C PRO A 8 27.40 -19.28 10.35
N GLN A 9 28.52 -19.58 9.68
CA GLN A 9 28.93 -18.85 8.48
C GLN A 9 27.84 -19.03 7.42
N LEU A 10 27.13 -17.95 7.11
CA LEU A 10 26.09 -17.97 6.10
C LEU A 10 26.74 -18.14 4.73
N SER A 11 26.46 -19.26 4.07
CA SER A 11 26.70 -19.37 2.63
C SER A 11 25.89 -18.29 1.89
N GLY A 12 26.27 -17.91 0.67
CA GLY A 12 25.57 -16.86 -0.09
C GLY A 12 24.05 -17.09 -0.20
N ILE A 13 23.63 -18.35 -0.35
CA ILE A 13 22.21 -18.75 -0.36
C ILE A 13 21.57 -18.58 1.03
N GLY A 14 22.31 -18.91 2.10
CA GLY A 14 21.88 -18.70 3.48
C GLY A 14 21.65 -17.23 3.79
N PHE A 15 22.53 -16.36 3.31
CA PHE A 15 22.39 -14.90 3.45
C PHE A 15 21.16 -14.35 2.73
N LEU A 16 20.94 -14.73 1.45
CA LEU A 16 19.76 -14.30 0.69
C LEU A 16 18.45 -14.75 1.35
N ARG A 17 18.39 -16.00 1.84
CA ARG A 17 17.22 -16.51 2.56
C ARG A 17 16.98 -15.75 3.86
N TRP A 18 18.05 -15.42 4.58
CA TRP A 18 17.97 -14.62 5.81
C TRP A 18 17.44 -13.22 5.50
N MET A 19 17.97 -12.54 4.49
CA MET A 19 17.51 -11.22 4.04
C MET A 19 16.02 -11.26 3.64
N TRP A 20 15.61 -12.27 2.87
CA TRP A 20 14.22 -12.44 2.48
C TRP A 20 13.29 -12.61 3.69
N ARG A 21 13.67 -13.44 4.66
CA ARG A 21 12.90 -13.61 5.91
C ARG A 21 12.84 -12.33 6.73
N GLN A 22 13.92 -11.54 6.74
CA GLN A 22 13.93 -10.27 7.43
C GLN A 22 13.00 -9.26 6.75
N LEU A 23 13.04 -9.17 5.42
CA LEU A 23 12.23 -8.25 4.63
C LEU A 23 10.74 -8.59 4.70
N THR A 24 10.38 -9.88 4.73
CA THR A 24 8.98 -10.35 4.80
C THR A 24 8.40 -10.39 6.22
N SER A 25 9.13 -9.91 7.24
CA SER A 25 8.62 -9.84 8.60
C SER A 25 7.74 -8.60 8.85
N MET A 26 6.68 -8.75 9.64
CA MET A 26 5.78 -7.64 10.00
C MET A 26 6.52 -6.52 10.75
N ARG A 27 7.52 -6.88 11.56
CA ARG A 27 8.35 -5.91 12.28
C ARG A 27 9.09 -4.98 11.31
N THR A 28 9.71 -5.54 10.28
CA THR A 28 10.42 -4.75 9.27
C THR A 28 9.46 -3.82 8.52
N ALA A 29 8.25 -4.28 8.18
CA ALA A 29 7.23 -3.43 7.55
C ALA A 29 6.89 -2.19 8.41
N LEU A 30 6.70 -2.35 9.73
CA LEU A 30 6.43 -1.24 10.64
C LEU A 30 7.60 -0.25 10.73
N VAL A 31 8.83 -0.76 10.76
CA VAL A 31 10.04 0.09 10.76
C VAL A 31 10.16 0.85 9.45
N LEU A 32 9.92 0.20 8.31
CA LEU A 32 9.94 0.84 6.99
C LEU A 32 8.85 1.90 6.85
N LEU A 33 7.66 1.66 7.41
CA LEU A 33 6.57 2.65 7.45
C LEU A 33 6.99 3.88 8.26
N LEU A 34 7.57 3.70 9.45
CA LEU A 34 8.10 4.81 10.26
C LEU A 34 9.20 5.58 9.51
N LEU A 35 10.11 4.84 8.86
CA LEU A 35 11.20 5.43 8.10
C LEU A 35 10.66 6.24 6.91
N LEU A 36 9.66 5.72 6.20
CA LEU A 36 8.96 6.45 5.13
C LEU A 36 8.33 7.75 5.64
N ALA A 37 7.71 7.71 6.83
CA ALA A 37 7.12 8.91 7.45
C ALA A 37 8.18 9.98 7.75
N VAL A 38 9.32 9.59 8.35
CA VAL A 38 10.44 10.50 8.62
C VAL A 38 11.05 11.03 7.32
N ALA A 39 11.25 10.16 6.34
CA ALA A 39 11.73 10.48 5.00
C ALA A 39 10.85 11.48 4.24
N SER A 40 9.55 11.56 4.58
CA SER A 40 8.61 12.49 3.96
C SER A 40 8.67 13.90 4.54
N ILE A 41 9.29 14.10 5.71
CA ILE A 41 9.36 15.41 6.40
C ILE A 41 10.12 16.45 5.57
N PRO A 42 11.32 16.17 5.01
CA PRO A 42 12.01 17.18 4.21
C PRO A 42 11.21 17.58 2.97
N GLY A 43 10.46 16.64 2.38
CA GLY A 43 9.63 16.89 1.19
C GLY A 43 8.49 17.88 1.43
N SER A 44 8.02 18.01 2.67
CA SER A 44 7.00 19.00 3.05
C SER A 44 7.58 20.35 3.49
N ILE A 45 8.86 20.40 3.86
CA ILE A 45 9.55 21.62 4.28
C ILE A 45 10.13 22.38 3.08
N PHE A 46 10.76 21.67 2.14
CA PHE A 46 11.43 22.27 0.98
C PHE A 46 10.54 22.25 -0.27
N PRO A 47 10.63 23.30 -1.12
CA PRO A 47 9.84 23.35 -2.35
C PRO A 47 10.17 22.16 -3.26
N GLN A 48 9.15 21.46 -3.75
CA GLN A 48 9.34 20.33 -4.66
C GLN A 48 9.26 20.79 -6.11
N ARG A 49 10.25 20.42 -6.93
CA ARG A 49 10.32 20.84 -8.35
C ARG A 49 9.12 20.34 -9.15
N SER A 50 8.58 19.18 -8.80
CA SER A 50 7.37 18.59 -9.40
C SER A 50 6.06 19.30 -9.03
N GLN A 51 6.07 20.22 -8.06
CA GLN A 51 4.91 21.00 -7.63
C GLN A 51 5.04 22.48 -8.00
N ASN A 52 6.24 23.07 -7.85
CA ASN A 52 6.48 24.47 -8.19
C ASN A 52 7.94 24.70 -8.57
N PRO A 53 8.30 24.57 -9.87
CA PRO A 53 9.67 24.77 -10.32
C PRO A 53 10.15 26.21 -10.14
N LEU A 54 9.24 27.20 -10.17
CA LEU A 54 9.58 28.62 -9.98
C LEU A 54 10.10 28.90 -8.58
N LYS A 55 9.45 28.34 -7.54
CA LYS A 55 9.92 28.46 -6.15
C LYS A 55 11.29 27.82 -5.93
N VAL A 56 11.57 26.71 -6.61
CA VAL A 56 12.91 26.10 -6.57
C VAL A 56 13.92 27.05 -7.20
N ASN A 57 13.64 27.59 -8.39
CA ASN A 57 14.53 28.55 -9.06
C ASN A 57 14.79 29.81 -8.21
N GLU A 58 13.76 30.37 -7.58
CA GLU A 58 13.88 31.50 -6.65
C GLU A 58 14.79 31.15 -5.45
N TYR A 59 14.70 29.94 -4.93
CA TYR A 59 15.57 29.46 -3.86
C TYR A 59 17.05 29.41 -4.30
N TYR A 60 17.31 28.96 -5.54
CA TYR A 60 18.66 28.99 -6.13
C TYR A 60 19.20 30.40 -6.30
N SER A 61 18.34 31.35 -6.68
CA SER A 61 18.73 32.76 -6.79
C SER A 61 19.04 33.38 -5.43
N THR A 62 18.28 33.02 -4.39
CA THR A 62 18.42 33.60 -3.06
C THR A 62 19.57 32.99 -2.26
N ASN A 63 19.75 31.66 -2.31
CA ASN A 63 20.74 30.94 -1.51
C ASN A 63 21.52 29.90 -2.34
N PRO A 64 22.39 30.31 -3.29
CA PRO A 64 22.95 29.43 -4.30
C PRO A 64 23.84 28.29 -3.75
N GLN A 65 24.63 28.53 -2.70
CA GLN A 65 25.49 27.48 -2.11
C GLN A 65 24.67 26.43 -1.35
N LEU A 66 23.71 26.89 -0.55
CA LEU A 66 22.84 26.01 0.23
C LEU A 66 21.91 25.22 -0.69
N ALA A 67 21.36 25.85 -1.75
CA ALA A 67 20.55 25.18 -2.75
C ALA A 67 21.29 24.00 -3.39
N LYS A 68 22.54 24.20 -3.84
CA LYS A 68 23.37 23.11 -4.40
C LYS A 68 23.60 21.97 -3.39
N TRP A 69 23.80 22.30 -2.12
CA TRP A 69 23.98 21.28 -1.08
C TRP A 69 22.69 20.48 -0.86
N LEU A 70 21.54 21.14 -0.72
CA LEU A 70 20.24 20.48 -0.57
C LEU A 70 19.88 19.61 -1.78
N ASP A 71 20.14 20.11 -2.99
CA ASP A 71 19.86 19.40 -4.24
C ASP A 71 20.77 18.17 -4.42
N SER A 72 22.00 18.21 -3.91
CA SER A 72 22.87 17.02 -3.89
C SER A 72 22.33 15.89 -3.00
N LEU A 73 21.48 16.22 -2.03
CA LEU A 73 20.72 15.26 -1.22
C LEU A 73 19.32 14.96 -1.79
N SER A 74 18.99 15.49 -2.97
CA SER A 74 17.68 15.40 -3.63
C SER A 74 16.52 15.97 -2.82
N LEU A 75 16.74 17.01 -2.01
CA LEU A 75 15.69 17.57 -1.14
C LEU A 75 14.64 18.41 -1.88
N PHE A 76 14.91 18.84 -3.11
CA PHE A 76 13.91 19.44 -4.00
C PHE A 76 13.14 18.41 -4.84
N ASP A 77 13.53 17.12 -4.77
CA ASP A 77 12.94 16.00 -5.50
C ASP A 77 12.80 14.77 -4.60
N VAL A 78 12.37 14.97 -3.34
CA VAL A 78 12.38 13.93 -2.30
C VAL A 78 11.62 12.69 -2.78
N TYR A 79 10.44 12.89 -3.36
CA TYR A 79 9.54 11.81 -3.77
C TYR A 79 10.03 10.98 -4.97
N SER A 80 10.96 11.52 -5.76
CA SER A 80 11.62 10.81 -6.87
C SER A 80 13.07 10.46 -6.58
N SER A 81 13.56 10.75 -5.38
CA SER A 81 14.95 10.48 -4.99
C SER A 81 15.23 8.98 -4.91
N PRO A 82 16.47 8.52 -5.19
CA PRO A 82 16.82 7.11 -5.08
C PRO A 82 16.65 6.55 -3.66
N TRP A 83 16.93 7.36 -2.63
CA TRP A 83 16.85 6.94 -1.23
C TRP A 83 15.40 6.79 -0.76
N PHE A 84 14.51 7.72 -1.13
CA PHE A 84 13.08 7.60 -0.85
C PHE A 84 12.46 6.42 -1.58
N SER A 85 12.81 6.26 -2.88
CA SER A 85 12.35 5.15 -3.71
C SER A 85 12.80 3.80 -3.15
N ALA A 86 14.02 3.69 -2.62
CA ALA A 86 14.50 2.46 -1.98
C ALA A 86 13.63 2.06 -0.78
N ILE A 87 13.28 3.01 0.09
CA ILE A 87 12.41 2.77 1.26
C ILE A 87 11.05 2.29 0.80
N TYR A 88 10.47 2.99 -0.18
CA TYR A 88 9.16 2.66 -0.74
C TYR A 88 9.13 1.27 -1.40
N ILE A 89 10.14 0.92 -2.21
CA ILE A 89 10.25 -0.39 -2.85
C ILE A 89 10.43 -1.49 -1.80
N LEU A 90 11.27 -1.27 -0.78
CA LEU A 90 11.44 -2.23 0.32
C LEU A 90 10.14 -2.43 1.08
N LEU A 91 9.39 -1.36 1.37
CA LEU A 91 8.09 -1.43 2.02
C LEU A 91 7.10 -2.23 1.17
N PHE A 92 7.08 -1.99 -0.14
CA PHE A 92 6.22 -2.71 -1.08
C PHE A 92 6.54 -4.21 -1.15
N ILE A 93 7.83 -4.57 -1.27
CA ILE A 93 8.26 -5.97 -1.25
C ILE A 93 7.93 -6.62 0.09
N SER A 94 8.15 -5.91 1.20
CA SER A 94 7.82 -6.39 2.55
C SER A 94 6.32 -6.67 2.71
N LEU A 95 5.47 -5.76 2.22
CA LEU A 95 4.01 -5.88 2.24
C LEU A 95 3.55 -7.11 1.43
N ILE A 96 4.04 -7.26 0.20
CA ILE A 96 3.71 -8.43 -0.64
C ILE A 96 4.16 -9.72 0.05
N GLY A 97 5.39 -9.73 0.55
CA GLY A 97 6.00 -10.89 1.18
C GLY A 97 5.32 -11.32 2.47
N CYS A 98 4.68 -10.41 3.22
CA CYS A 98 3.93 -10.75 4.43
C CYS A 98 2.47 -11.12 4.14
N VAL A 99 1.83 -10.48 3.14
CA VAL A 99 0.40 -10.68 2.85
C VAL A 99 0.14 -11.92 2.00
N LEU A 100 0.97 -12.23 1.00
CA LEU A 100 0.72 -13.36 0.09
C LEU A 100 0.71 -14.72 0.79
N PRO A 101 1.74 -15.10 1.60
CA PRO A 101 1.74 -16.39 2.27
C PRO A 101 0.58 -16.50 3.27
N ARG A 102 0.28 -15.42 3.98
CA ARG A 102 -0.83 -15.37 4.94
C ARG A 102 -2.19 -15.52 4.26
N THR A 103 -2.38 -14.87 3.12
CA THR A 103 -3.60 -15.00 2.31
C THR A 103 -3.78 -16.43 1.85
N TRP A 104 -2.70 -17.08 1.41
CA TRP A 104 -2.73 -18.47 0.96
C TRP A 104 -3.10 -19.45 2.08
N GLU A 105 -2.49 -19.32 3.27
CA GLU A 105 -2.83 -20.16 4.42
C GLU A 105 -4.25 -19.90 4.91
N HIS A 106 -4.69 -18.65 4.99
CA HIS A 106 -6.07 -18.32 5.35
C HIS A 106 -7.08 -18.90 4.36
N PHE A 107 -6.76 -18.86 3.06
CA PHE A 107 -7.59 -19.45 2.02
C PHE A 107 -7.70 -20.98 2.16
N LYS A 108 -6.59 -21.66 2.48
CA LYS A 108 -6.61 -23.10 2.79
C LYS A 108 -7.47 -23.38 4.02
N MET A 109 -7.32 -22.62 5.11
CA MET A 109 -8.09 -22.80 6.34
C MET A 109 -9.58 -22.53 6.13
N ALA A 110 -9.93 -21.50 5.37
CA ALA A 110 -11.31 -21.19 5.03
C ALA A 110 -11.98 -22.32 4.22
N ARG A 111 -11.20 -23.05 3.41
CA ARG A 111 -11.68 -24.22 2.65
C ARG A 111 -11.62 -25.54 3.43
N ALA A 112 -10.79 -25.63 4.46
CA ALA A 112 -10.69 -26.82 5.29
C ALA A 112 -11.99 -27.09 6.07
N LEU A 113 -12.21 -28.35 6.43
CA LEU A 113 -13.25 -28.72 7.38
C LEU A 113 -12.87 -28.25 8.79
N PRO A 114 -13.85 -27.95 9.66
CA PRO A 114 -13.60 -27.62 11.05
C PRO A 114 -12.68 -28.66 11.73
N PRO A 115 -11.88 -28.25 12.74
CA PRO A 115 -10.98 -29.15 13.43
C PRO A 115 -11.75 -30.29 14.12
N ILE A 116 -11.07 -31.43 14.27
CA ILE A 116 -11.60 -32.58 15.01
C ILE A 116 -11.67 -32.21 16.49
N THR A 117 -12.71 -32.66 17.19
CA THR A 117 -12.82 -32.48 18.64
C THR A 117 -11.65 -33.15 19.36
N PRO A 118 -10.92 -32.44 20.23
CA PRO A 118 -9.81 -33.02 20.97
C PRO A 118 -10.30 -34.10 21.94
N LYS A 119 -9.44 -35.09 22.23
CA LYS A 119 -9.80 -36.21 23.11
C LYS A 119 -10.07 -35.81 24.56
N ASN A 120 -9.39 -34.76 25.05
CA ASN A 120 -9.48 -34.28 26.43
C ASN A 120 -10.03 -32.84 26.44
N LEU A 121 -11.34 -32.69 26.55
CA LEU A 121 -12.00 -31.37 26.55
C LEU A 121 -11.72 -30.58 27.83
N GLU A 122 -11.50 -31.25 28.96
CA GLU A 122 -11.17 -30.64 30.25
C GLU A 122 -9.85 -29.85 30.27
N ARG A 123 -8.97 -30.08 29.28
CA ARG A 123 -7.70 -29.34 29.15
C ARG A 123 -7.86 -28.01 28.41
N LEU A 124 -9.05 -27.74 27.87
CA LEU A 124 -9.34 -26.47 27.22
C LEU A 124 -9.57 -25.40 28.28
N GLU A 125 -9.05 -24.20 28.05
CA GLU A 125 -9.19 -23.06 28.95
C GLU A 125 -10.67 -22.72 29.21
N GLU A 126 -11.50 -22.83 28.17
CA GLU A 126 -12.93 -22.58 28.22
C GLU A 126 -13.74 -23.89 28.18
N PHE A 127 -13.66 -24.69 29.25
CA PHE A 127 -14.43 -25.92 29.40
C PHE A 127 -15.70 -25.69 30.25
N THR A 128 -16.82 -26.27 29.82
CA THR A 128 -18.07 -26.32 30.60
C THR A 128 -18.73 -27.67 30.40
N GLU A 129 -19.11 -28.31 31.50
CA GLU A 129 -19.87 -29.56 31.52
C GLU A 129 -21.32 -29.27 31.91
N ILE A 130 -22.27 -29.78 31.12
CA ILE A 130 -23.69 -29.72 31.42
C ILE A 130 -24.21 -31.16 31.39
N ARG A 131 -24.73 -31.64 32.52
CA ARG A 131 -25.31 -32.98 32.63
C ARG A 131 -26.76 -32.97 32.16
N SER A 132 -27.14 -33.98 31.41
CA SER A 132 -28.50 -34.18 30.89
C SER A 132 -28.89 -35.65 30.98
N ASN A 133 -30.17 -35.90 31.21
CA ASN A 133 -30.74 -37.26 31.23
C ASN A 133 -31.18 -37.74 29.83
N SER A 134 -31.07 -36.88 28.80
CA SER A 134 -31.35 -37.25 27.40
C SER A 134 -30.28 -38.19 26.83
N SER A 135 -30.64 -38.92 25.77
CA SER A 135 -29.68 -39.74 25.02
C SER A 135 -28.60 -38.88 24.35
N SER A 136 -27.40 -39.45 24.16
CA SER A 136 -26.29 -38.74 23.50
C SER A 136 -26.67 -38.23 22.10
N GLN A 137 -27.43 -39.01 21.33
CA GLN A 137 -27.90 -38.64 20.00
C GLN A 137 -28.84 -37.42 20.03
N GLU A 138 -29.75 -37.34 21.00
CA GLU A 138 -30.62 -36.17 21.16
C GLU A 138 -29.83 -34.90 21.50
N ILE A 139 -28.81 -35.04 22.36
CA ILE A 139 -27.95 -33.92 22.76
C ILE A 139 -27.16 -33.41 21.54
N LEU A 140 -26.56 -34.31 20.77
CA LEU A 140 -25.82 -33.95 19.55
C LEU A 140 -26.74 -33.29 18.51
N ALA A 141 -27.95 -33.80 18.31
CA ALA A 141 -28.92 -33.21 17.37
C ALA A 141 -29.35 -31.80 17.79
N LYS A 142 -29.61 -31.57 19.09
CA LYS A 142 -29.94 -30.24 19.63
C LYS A 142 -28.75 -29.28 19.49
N ALA A 143 -27.54 -29.73 19.81
CA ALA A 143 -26.32 -28.95 19.66
C ALA A 143 -26.09 -28.56 18.18
N GLU A 144 -26.29 -29.49 17.26
CA GLU A 144 -26.21 -29.24 15.83
C GLU A 144 -27.18 -28.14 15.39
N ALA A 145 -28.47 -28.28 15.71
CA ALA A 145 -29.50 -27.31 15.35
C ALA A 145 -29.18 -25.91 15.91
N TYR A 146 -28.72 -25.84 17.16
CA TYR A 146 -28.32 -24.59 17.79
C TYR A 146 -27.13 -23.94 17.07
N LEU A 147 -26.08 -24.71 16.76
CA LEU A 147 -24.88 -24.19 16.10
C LEU A 147 -25.17 -23.77 14.65
N LEU A 148 -25.99 -24.51 13.91
CA LEU A 148 -26.43 -24.14 12.58
C LEU A 148 -27.25 -22.85 12.59
N SER A 149 -28.16 -22.67 13.57
CA SER A 149 -28.94 -21.43 13.70
C SER A 149 -28.07 -20.18 13.86
N ARG A 150 -26.89 -20.34 14.47
CA ARG A 150 -25.89 -19.28 14.64
C ARG A 150 -24.86 -19.22 13.51
N ARG A 151 -25.05 -19.96 12.41
CA ARG A 151 -24.17 -20.00 11.23
C ARG A 151 -22.74 -20.48 11.52
N PHE A 152 -22.59 -21.47 12.38
CA PHE A 152 -21.30 -22.17 12.55
C PHE A 152 -21.07 -23.16 11.41
N ARG A 153 -19.80 -23.35 11.03
CA ARG A 153 -19.40 -24.48 10.17
C ARG A 153 -19.21 -25.69 11.06
N LEU A 154 -19.78 -26.83 10.65
CA LEU A 154 -19.78 -28.04 11.46
C LEU A 154 -18.99 -29.18 10.82
N ARG A 155 -18.34 -29.97 11.68
CA ARG A 155 -17.80 -31.28 11.36
C ARG A 155 -18.41 -32.29 12.32
N LYS A 156 -19.24 -33.18 11.79
CA LYS A 156 -19.88 -34.25 12.56
C LYS A 156 -18.93 -35.42 12.71
N LEU A 157 -18.82 -35.93 13.93
CA LEU A 157 -18.22 -37.22 14.26
C LEU A 157 -19.28 -38.09 14.97
N PRO A 158 -19.07 -39.40 15.12
CA PRO A 158 -20.06 -40.28 15.76
C PRO A 158 -20.46 -39.83 17.17
N ASP A 159 -19.49 -39.39 17.96
CA ASP A 159 -19.68 -39.07 19.38
C ASP A 159 -19.49 -37.57 19.71
N SER A 160 -19.26 -36.74 18.69
CA SER A 160 -18.91 -35.33 18.91
C SER A 160 -19.17 -34.43 17.69
N ILE A 161 -19.25 -33.12 17.93
CA ILE A 161 -19.39 -32.11 16.88
C ILE A 161 -18.27 -31.08 17.04
N GLY A 162 -17.45 -30.92 16.01
CA GLY A 162 -16.53 -29.79 15.88
C GLY A 162 -17.25 -28.61 15.22
N ALA A 163 -17.11 -27.42 15.77
CA ALA A 163 -17.75 -26.21 15.25
C ALA A 163 -16.78 -25.03 15.23
N GLU A 164 -16.80 -24.24 14.16
CA GLU A 164 -15.98 -23.03 14.06
C GLU A 164 -16.76 -21.86 13.44
N LYS A 165 -16.37 -20.64 13.81
CA LYS A 165 -16.87 -19.37 13.28
C LYS A 165 -15.81 -18.30 13.50
N GLY A 166 -15.80 -17.24 12.68
CA GLY A 166 -14.93 -16.07 12.92
C GLY A 166 -14.01 -15.64 11.78
N PHE A 167 -14.07 -16.28 10.60
CA PHE A 167 -13.19 -15.97 9.47
C PHE A 167 -13.33 -14.54 8.92
N ILE A 168 -14.48 -13.88 9.09
CA ILE A 168 -14.78 -12.57 8.49
C ILE A 168 -13.78 -11.49 8.92
N ARG A 169 -13.41 -11.45 10.21
CA ARG A 169 -12.52 -10.41 10.74
C ARG A 169 -11.14 -10.48 10.08
N GLU A 170 -10.60 -11.69 9.97
CA GLU A 170 -9.30 -11.91 9.34
C GLU A 170 -9.35 -11.74 7.83
N SER A 171 -10.39 -12.25 7.16
CA SER A 171 -10.61 -12.03 5.73
C SER A 171 -10.67 -10.55 5.38
N GLY A 172 -11.40 -9.74 6.16
CA GLY A 172 -11.50 -8.29 5.93
C GLY A 172 -10.14 -7.59 6.00
N ASN A 173 -9.33 -7.92 7.02
CA ASN A 173 -7.99 -7.38 7.13
C ASN A 173 -7.10 -7.77 5.94
N LEU A 174 -7.16 -9.02 5.49
CA LEU A 174 -6.38 -9.49 4.33
C LEU A 174 -6.84 -8.84 3.02
N ILE A 175 -8.14 -8.72 2.80
CA ILE A 175 -8.71 -8.04 1.62
C ILE A 175 -8.26 -6.58 1.57
N PHE A 176 -8.26 -5.87 2.69
CA PHE A 176 -7.77 -4.50 2.75
C PHE A 176 -6.31 -4.40 2.27
N HIS A 177 -5.42 -5.23 2.80
CA HIS A 177 -4.01 -5.22 2.40
C HIS A 177 -3.82 -5.63 0.92
N LEU A 178 -4.57 -6.63 0.44
CA LEU A 178 -4.54 -7.03 -0.98
C LEU A 178 -5.03 -5.92 -1.90
N SER A 179 -6.06 -5.16 -1.49
CA SER A 179 -6.56 -4.03 -2.27
C SER A 179 -5.52 -2.90 -2.36
N LEU A 180 -4.76 -2.66 -1.29
CA LEU A 180 -3.64 -1.72 -1.31
C LEU A 180 -2.54 -2.19 -2.26
N ILE A 181 -2.17 -3.48 -2.23
CA ILE A 181 -1.20 -4.05 -3.19
C ILE A 181 -1.69 -3.87 -4.63
N LEU A 182 -2.98 -4.16 -4.90
CA LEU A 182 -3.56 -4.02 -6.24
C LEU A 182 -3.54 -2.57 -6.72
N LEU A 183 -3.89 -1.61 -5.85
CA LEU A 183 -3.81 -0.18 -6.15
C LEU A 183 -2.37 0.22 -6.50
N LEU A 184 -1.40 -0.22 -5.70
CA LEU A 184 0.01 0.10 -5.94
C LEU A 184 0.53 -0.48 -7.25
N ILE A 185 0.12 -1.69 -7.62
CA ILE A 185 0.42 -2.29 -8.92
C ILE A 185 -0.19 -1.44 -10.04
N GLY A 186 -1.44 -1.01 -9.90
CA GLY A 186 -2.10 -0.13 -10.88
C GLY A 186 -1.39 1.21 -11.06
N VAL A 187 -1.00 1.85 -9.96
CA VAL A 187 -0.21 3.09 -9.97
C VAL A 187 1.15 2.86 -10.62
N ALA A 188 1.83 1.75 -10.33
CA ALA A 188 3.12 1.43 -10.94
C ALA A 188 2.99 1.27 -12.47
N PHE A 189 2.01 0.52 -12.95
CA PHE A 189 1.76 0.39 -14.39
C PHE A 189 1.38 1.73 -15.03
N GLY A 190 0.53 2.52 -14.39
CA GLY A 190 0.16 3.86 -14.86
C GLY A 190 1.35 4.82 -14.91
N SER A 191 2.24 4.77 -13.91
CA SER A 191 3.44 5.59 -13.88
C SER A 191 4.49 5.16 -14.91
N LEU A 192 4.60 3.86 -15.20
CA LEU A 192 5.57 3.35 -16.16
C LEU A 192 5.11 3.56 -17.61
N GLY A 193 3.82 3.41 -17.88
CA GLY A 193 3.24 3.51 -19.23
C GLY A 193 2.56 4.84 -19.54
N GLY A 194 2.49 5.77 -18.58
CA GLY A 194 1.81 7.06 -18.75
C GLY A 194 2.77 8.24 -18.94
N MET A 195 2.18 9.43 -19.03
CA MET A 195 2.88 10.70 -19.01
C MET A 195 2.16 11.67 -18.08
N LYS A 196 2.92 12.55 -17.45
CA LYS A 196 2.41 13.72 -16.74
C LYS A 196 3.02 14.94 -17.40
N ALA A 197 2.18 15.89 -17.79
CA ALA A 197 2.65 17.12 -18.40
C ALA A 197 1.84 18.30 -17.90
N ASP A 198 2.53 19.43 -17.76
CA ASP A 198 1.97 20.70 -17.33
C ASP A 198 2.26 21.74 -18.41
N VAL A 199 1.25 22.56 -18.74
CA VAL A 199 1.38 23.66 -19.71
C VAL A 199 0.57 24.86 -19.24
N ILE A 200 1.14 26.04 -19.38
CA ILE A 200 0.51 27.32 -19.15
C ILE A 200 0.09 27.89 -20.51
N VAL A 201 -1.21 28.13 -20.68
CA VAL A 201 -1.79 28.65 -21.93
C VAL A 201 -2.51 29.95 -21.62
N SER A 202 -2.14 31.03 -22.32
CA SER A 202 -2.77 32.33 -22.14
C SER A 202 -4.08 32.44 -22.94
N GLU A 203 -4.96 33.37 -22.56
CA GLU A 203 -6.16 33.66 -23.35
C GLU A 203 -5.80 34.04 -24.79
N GLY A 204 -6.49 33.44 -25.76
CA GLY A 204 -6.25 33.61 -27.19
C GLY A 204 -5.20 32.67 -27.78
N GLU A 205 -4.39 32.00 -26.96
CA GLU A 205 -3.40 31.03 -27.42
C GLU A 205 -4.01 29.65 -27.70
N THR A 206 -3.35 28.90 -28.57
CA THR A 206 -3.73 27.52 -28.90
C THR A 206 -2.62 26.58 -28.49
N PHE A 207 -2.94 25.68 -27.56
CA PHE A 207 -2.11 24.54 -27.22
C PHE A 207 -2.30 23.44 -28.27
N THR A 208 -1.20 22.77 -28.63
CA THR A 208 -1.21 21.57 -29.48
C THR A 208 -0.43 20.48 -28.77
N ASN A 209 -0.97 19.25 -28.79
CA ASN A 209 -0.36 18.11 -28.10
C ASN A 209 0.90 17.61 -28.82
N VAL A 210 1.98 18.37 -28.68
CA VAL A 210 3.33 18.01 -29.10
C VAL A 210 4.29 18.21 -27.93
N ALA A 211 5.32 17.38 -27.86
CA ALA A 211 6.24 17.34 -26.71
C ALA A 211 6.89 18.68 -26.39
N THR A 212 7.17 19.49 -27.41
CA THR A 212 7.83 20.80 -27.27
C THR A 212 6.89 21.91 -26.79
N SER A 213 5.58 21.66 -26.74
CA SER A 213 4.59 22.63 -26.28
C SER A 213 4.28 22.52 -24.78
N TYR A 214 4.87 21.57 -24.07
CA TYR A 214 4.72 21.42 -22.62
C TYR A 214 5.82 22.17 -21.87
N ASP A 215 5.47 22.85 -20.77
CA ASP A 215 6.42 23.52 -19.88
C ASP A 215 7.15 22.52 -18.99
N SER A 216 6.43 21.47 -18.57
CA SER A 216 7.00 20.31 -17.89
C SER A 216 6.42 19.06 -18.51
N LEU A 217 7.29 18.11 -18.89
CA LEU A 217 6.89 16.83 -19.42
C LEU A 217 7.71 15.74 -18.71
N THR A 218 7.02 14.87 -17.99
CA THR A 218 7.59 13.68 -17.37
C THR A 218 6.91 12.46 -17.96
N THR A 219 7.68 11.58 -18.59
CA THR A 219 7.18 10.33 -19.18
C THR A 219 7.61 9.14 -18.34
N GLY A 220 6.76 8.11 -18.31
CA GLY A 220 7.15 6.80 -17.82
C GLY A 220 8.16 6.14 -18.74
N SER A 221 8.97 5.23 -18.21
CA SER A 221 10.03 4.56 -18.98
C SER A 221 9.55 3.70 -20.14
N LEU A 222 8.27 3.30 -20.14
CA LEU A 222 7.64 2.51 -21.21
C LEU A 222 6.83 3.38 -22.18
N PHE A 223 6.72 4.69 -21.93
CA PHE A 223 5.96 5.62 -22.76
C PHE A 223 6.84 6.22 -23.86
N SER A 224 6.40 6.15 -25.11
CA SER A 224 7.03 6.86 -26.23
C SER A 224 6.30 8.17 -26.51
N ILE A 225 7.08 9.24 -26.66
CA ILE A 225 6.59 10.57 -27.04
C ILE A 225 5.94 10.55 -28.44
N ASP A 226 6.34 9.62 -29.30
CA ASP A 226 5.73 9.48 -30.64
C ASP A 226 4.28 8.99 -30.60
N ASN A 227 3.82 8.47 -29.44
CA ASN A 227 2.44 7.99 -29.25
C ASN A 227 1.46 9.12 -28.85
N LEU A 228 1.87 10.38 -28.90
CA LEU A 228 0.98 11.51 -28.59
C LEU A 228 -0.14 11.60 -29.62
N SER A 229 -1.39 11.49 -29.15
CA SER A 229 -2.56 11.70 -29.99
C SER A 229 -2.66 13.17 -30.42
N PRO A 230 -2.86 13.48 -31.70
CA PRO A 230 -2.97 14.87 -32.13
C PRO A 230 -4.28 15.47 -31.62
N PHE A 231 -4.18 16.47 -30.74
CA PHE A 231 -5.29 17.33 -30.34
C PHE A 231 -4.79 18.75 -30.12
N SER A 232 -5.69 19.72 -30.23
CA SER A 232 -5.42 21.12 -29.92
C SER A 232 -6.53 21.68 -29.05
N ILE A 233 -6.17 22.60 -28.16
CA ILE A 233 -7.04 23.27 -27.20
C ILE A 233 -6.78 24.76 -27.38
N LYS A 234 -7.80 25.56 -27.70
CA LYS A 234 -7.68 27.01 -27.77
C LYS A 234 -8.35 27.63 -26.57
N VAL A 235 -7.67 28.49 -25.83
CA VAL A 235 -8.32 29.20 -24.73
C VAL A 235 -9.05 30.40 -25.30
N GLU A 236 -10.38 30.34 -25.39
CA GLU A 236 -11.18 31.46 -25.89
C GLU A 236 -11.32 32.55 -24.82
N LYS A 237 -11.61 32.13 -23.59
CA LYS A 237 -11.83 33.03 -22.45
C LYS A 237 -11.65 32.31 -21.13
N PHE A 238 -10.93 32.94 -20.21
CA PHE A 238 -10.71 32.52 -18.83
C PHE A 238 -11.20 33.60 -17.89
N THR A 239 -12.31 33.35 -17.18
CA THR A 239 -12.85 34.29 -16.20
C THR A 239 -12.64 33.74 -14.80
N ALA A 240 -11.89 34.47 -13.96
CA ALA A 240 -11.68 34.10 -12.56
C ALA A 240 -12.20 35.20 -11.63
N LYS A 241 -12.89 34.79 -10.56
CA LYS A 241 -13.30 35.68 -9.47
C LYS A 241 -12.38 35.43 -8.29
N TYR A 242 -11.82 36.50 -7.74
CA TYR A 242 -10.94 36.44 -6.57
C TYR A 242 -11.60 37.12 -5.38
N ASP A 243 -11.30 36.62 -4.18
CA ASP A 243 -11.56 37.34 -2.95
C ASP A 243 -10.60 38.53 -2.86
N LEU A 244 -11.14 39.73 -2.71
CA LEU A 244 -10.38 40.98 -2.66
C LEU A 244 -9.51 41.12 -1.40
N VAL A 245 -9.82 40.38 -0.33
CA VAL A 245 -9.09 40.43 0.94
C VAL A 245 -7.94 39.44 0.96
N THR A 246 -8.17 38.22 0.49
CA THR A 246 -7.19 37.12 0.57
C THR A 246 -6.45 36.86 -0.74
N SER A 247 -6.88 37.47 -1.85
CA SER A 247 -6.44 37.18 -3.21
C SER A 247 -6.63 35.70 -3.62
N ALA A 248 -7.44 34.95 -2.87
CA ALA A 248 -7.73 33.55 -3.16
C ALA A 248 -8.78 33.45 -4.29
N PRO A 249 -8.66 32.47 -5.21
CA PRO A 249 -9.67 32.25 -6.23
C PRO A 249 -10.96 31.72 -5.60
N LEU A 250 -12.09 32.37 -5.88
CA LEU A 250 -13.44 31.95 -5.48
C LEU A 250 -14.10 31.07 -6.54
N ASP A 251 -13.87 31.39 -7.81
CA ASP A 251 -14.52 30.73 -8.95
C ASP A 251 -13.67 30.94 -10.21
N TYR A 252 -13.68 29.97 -11.12
CA TYR A 252 -13.00 30.08 -12.41
C TYR A 252 -13.78 29.32 -13.50
N GLU A 253 -13.99 29.99 -14.64
CA GLU A 253 -14.62 29.44 -15.84
C GLU A 253 -13.61 29.51 -17.00
N LEU A 254 -13.34 28.36 -17.62
CA LEU A 254 -12.51 28.25 -18.82
C LEU A 254 -13.39 27.86 -20.02
N ARG A 255 -13.34 28.66 -21.08
CA ARG A 255 -13.94 28.35 -22.39
C ARG A 255 -12.86 27.94 -23.38
N VAL A 256 -13.06 26.78 -23.98
CA VAL A 256 -12.14 26.08 -24.88
C VAL A 256 -12.80 25.83 -26.22
#